data_AF-A0AA45WI56-F1
#
_entry.id   AF-A0AA45WI56-F1
#
_cell.length_a   1.000
_cell.length_b   1.000
_cell.length_c   1.000
_cell.angle_alpha   90.00
_cell.angle_beta   90.00
_cell.angle_gamma   90.00
#
_symmetry.space_group_name_H-M   'P 1'
#
loop_
_entity.id
_entity.type
_entity.pdbx_description
1 polymer ?
#
loop_
_entity_poly.entity_id
_entity_poly.type
_entity_poly.pdbx_seq_one_letter_code
_entity_poly.pdbx_strand_id
1 'polypeptide(L)'
;MEKNNMLLSRGHLSILKSIASPVDFLSKKTSSAALSADPYKKSERSFFYENKARENKPSFRVPLDSKDQDRYRNSFLKKRMLHIWKKQRPLVHAAAKLPETLEITILKSAYRELEPILMSCYKEDFSFPFIPFSFFGWLQYVKLTAQITERQQEAALWQELSQFFQQCHQHQLLNDLFVEVKN
;
A
#
# COMPACT_ATOMS: atom_id res chain seq x y z
N MET A 1 18.34 -71.02 -8.96
CA MET A 1 18.10 -70.30 -10.22
C MET A 1 18.52 -68.86 -9.96
N GLU A 2 19.77 -68.44 -10.21
CA GLU A 2 20.39 -68.17 -11.53
C GLU A 2 19.45 -67.36 -12.45
N LYS A 3 19.79 -66.25 -13.10
CA LYS A 3 21.05 -65.53 -13.36
C LYS A 3 20.70 -64.17 -14.01
N ASN A 4 21.47 -63.14 -13.66
CA ASN A 4 22.18 -62.19 -14.53
C ASN A 4 21.52 -61.34 -15.65
N ASN A 5 22.02 -60.10 -15.65
CA ASN A 5 22.49 -59.25 -16.75
C ASN A 5 21.55 -58.15 -17.27
N MET A 6 22.03 -57.03 -17.81
CA MET A 6 23.20 -56.13 -17.66
C MET A 6 23.06 -55.14 -18.86
N LEU A 7 23.70 -53.97 -18.76
CA LEU A 7 24.19 -53.10 -19.87
C LEU A 7 23.14 -52.17 -20.53
N LEU A 8 23.29 -50.83 -20.36
CA LEU A 8 23.95 -49.86 -21.26
C LEU A 8 23.02 -49.45 -22.42
N SER A 9 22.99 -48.23 -22.98
CA SER A 9 23.76 -46.99 -22.88
C SER A 9 23.09 -45.97 -23.84
N ARG A 10 23.33 -44.68 -23.58
CA ARG A 10 23.44 -43.57 -24.54
C ARG A 10 22.21 -43.07 -25.33
N GLY A 11 21.91 -41.79 -25.06
CA GLY A 11 21.36 -40.84 -26.02
C GLY A 11 21.61 -39.38 -25.59
N HIS A 12 22.70 -38.78 -26.10
CA HIS A 12 22.98 -37.34 -26.34
C HIS A 12 22.87 -36.31 -25.18
N LEU A 13 23.95 -35.73 -24.62
CA LEU A 13 24.78 -34.58 -25.12
C LEU A 13 23.92 -33.43 -25.68
N SER A 14 24.04 -32.16 -25.35
CA SER A 14 25.00 -31.31 -24.61
C SER A 14 24.38 -29.89 -24.63
N ILE A 15 24.50 -29.02 -23.64
CA ILE A 15 25.48 -27.91 -23.56
C ILE A 15 24.87 -26.97 -22.51
N LEU A 16 25.46 -26.86 -21.31
CA LEU A 16 25.52 -25.62 -20.52
C LEU A 16 26.76 -25.75 -19.61
N LYS A 17 27.91 -25.30 -20.11
CA LYS A 17 29.04 -24.90 -19.26
C LYS A 17 28.58 -23.60 -18.56
N SER A 18 28.42 -23.58 -17.24
CA SER A 18 29.48 -23.42 -16.23
C SER A 18 30.29 -22.16 -16.54
N ILE A 19 30.41 -21.19 -15.64
CA ILE A 19 31.26 -21.30 -14.45
C ILE A 19 30.87 -20.23 -13.43
N ALA A 20 30.70 -20.66 -12.18
CA ALA A 20 30.76 -19.84 -10.98
C ALA A 20 32.22 -19.57 -10.57
N SER A 21 32.44 -18.44 -9.89
CA SER A 21 33.66 -17.90 -9.27
C SER A 21 34.67 -18.93 -8.71
N PRO A 22 35.98 -18.58 -8.60
CA PRO A 22 36.46 -18.19 -7.27
C PRO A 22 37.63 -17.19 -7.24
N VAL A 23 37.89 -16.79 -5.99
CA VAL A 23 38.83 -15.85 -5.41
C VAL A 23 40.28 -16.38 -5.37
N ASP A 24 41.21 -15.45 -5.17
CA ASP A 24 42.64 -15.53 -4.79
C ASP A 24 43.71 -15.78 -5.86
N PHE A 25 44.58 -14.77 -6.06
CA PHE A 25 46.01 -14.96 -5.82
C PHE A 25 46.79 -13.63 -5.73
N LEU A 26 47.37 -13.36 -4.56
CA LEU A 26 48.42 -12.37 -4.33
C LEU A 26 49.74 -12.87 -4.94
N SER A 27 50.47 -12.02 -5.69
CA SER A 27 51.94 -12.02 -5.61
C SER A 27 52.56 -10.72 -6.17
N LYS A 28 53.37 -10.08 -5.33
CA LYS A 28 54.26 -8.95 -5.63
C LYS A 28 55.42 -9.35 -6.56
N LYS A 29 55.91 -8.38 -7.37
CA LYS A 29 57.31 -8.15 -7.79
C LYS A 29 57.38 -6.77 -8.50
N THR A 30 57.75 -5.70 -7.78
CA THR A 30 59.07 -5.02 -7.70
C THR A 30 59.49 -4.16 -8.91
N SER A 31 59.87 -2.92 -8.55
CA SER A 31 60.89 -2.00 -9.10
C SER A 31 60.59 -1.04 -10.29
N SER A 32 60.40 0.22 -9.90
CA SER A 32 61.13 1.45 -10.28
C SER A 32 61.02 2.09 -11.68
N ALA A 33 60.77 3.41 -11.61
CA ALA A 33 61.24 4.52 -12.45
C ALA A 33 60.33 5.03 -13.59
N ALA A 34 59.63 6.13 -13.26
CA ALA A 34 59.59 7.42 -13.94
C ALA A 34 59.14 7.52 -15.41
N LEU A 35 58.04 8.24 -15.67
CA LEU A 35 58.04 9.58 -16.31
C LEU A 35 56.60 9.99 -16.72
N SER A 36 56.13 11.07 -16.11
CA SER A 36 55.40 12.21 -16.68
C SER A 36 54.53 12.01 -17.92
N ALA A 37 53.21 12.03 -17.74
CA ALA A 37 52.25 12.77 -18.58
C ALA A 37 50.85 12.57 -17.97
N ASP A 38 50.21 13.66 -17.58
CA ASP A 38 48.87 13.67 -16.96
C ASP A 38 47.81 13.95 -18.04
N PRO A 39 47.05 12.97 -18.55
CA PRO A 39 46.12 13.18 -19.67
C PRO A 39 44.67 13.37 -19.21
N TYR A 40 44.39 13.44 -17.90
CA TYR A 40 43.01 13.40 -17.39
C TYR A 40 42.40 14.79 -17.16
N LYS A 41 42.25 15.58 -18.23
CA LYS A 41 41.15 16.55 -18.31
C LYS A 41 39.84 15.80 -18.56
N LYS A 42 39.25 15.23 -17.51
CA LYS A 42 37.87 14.74 -17.58
C LYS A 42 36.92 15.91 -17.32
N SER A 43 36.25 16.34 -18.39
CA SER A 43 35.01 17.11 -18.34
C SER A 43 34.05 16.45 -17.34
N GLU A 44 33.78 17.15 -16.23
CA GLU A 44 32.66 16.82 -15.36
C GLU A 44 31.38 17.16 -16.11
N ARG A 45 30.80 16.16 -16.79
CA ARG A 45 29.38 16.19 -17.15
C ARG A 45 28.58 15.98 -15.86
N SER A 46 28.27 17.08 -15.18
CA SER A 46 27.24 17.11 -14.15
C SER A 46 25.90 16.79 -14.81
N PHE A 47 25.45 15.53 -14.70
CA PHE A 47 24.05 15.18 -14.97
C PHE A 47 23.20 15.71 -13.82
N PHE A 48 22.81 16.97 -13.91
CA PHE A 48 21.70 17.49 -13.13
C PHE A 48 20.41 16.86 -13.66
N TYR A 49 19.99 15.73 -13.09
CA TYR A 49 18.57 15.38 -13.09
C TYR A 49 17.87 16.23 -12.03
N GLU A 50 17.72 17.53 -12.31
CA GLU A 50 16.78 18.36 -11.58
C GLU A 50 15.40 18.16 -12.20
N ASN A 51 14.78 17.04 -11.85
CA ASN A 51 13.35 16.86 -12.03
C ASN A 51 12.70 16.75 -10.65
N LYS A 52 12.89 17.80 -9.83
CA LYS A 52 11.95 18.11 -8.76
C LYS A 52 10.73 18.72 -9.43
N ALA A 53 9.90 17.87 -10.03
CA ALA A 53 8.48 18.16 -10.08
C ALA A 53 8.06 18.33 -8.62
N ARG A 54 8.02 19.59 -8.14
CA ARG A 54 7.28 19.93 -6.95
C ARG A 54 5.86 19.51 -7.30
N GLU A 55 5.46 18.32 -6.84
CA GLU A 55 4.06 18.02 -6.68
C GLU A 55 3.50 19.22 -5.93
N ASN A 56 2.74 20.05 -6.64
CA ASN A 56 1.94 21.10 -6.05
C ASN A 56 0.92 20.37 -5.19
N LYS A 57 1.33 19.95 -3.99
CA LYS A 57 0.41 19.48 -2.97
C LYS A 57 -0.49 20.68 -2.71
N PRO A 58 -1.79 20.60 -3.04
CA PRO A 58 -2.69 21.70 -2.73
C PRO A 58 -2.60 21.95 -1.23
N SER A 59 -2.03 23.09 -0.84
CA SER A 59 -1.97 23.54 0.55
C SER A 59 -3.36 24.04 0.93
N PHE A 60 -4.30 23.12 1.06
CA PHE A 60 -5.64 23.40 1.55
C PHE A 60 -5.57 23.55 3.06
N ARG A 61 -5.57 24.80 3.54
CA ARG A 61 -5.62 25.11 4.98
C ARG A 61 -7.07 25.38 5.35
N VAL A 62 -7.85 24.33 5.56
CA VAL A 62 -9.10 24.48 6.32
C VAL A 62 -8.71 24.57 7.79
N PRO A 63 -9.06 25.66 8.49
CA PRO A 63 -8.87 25.75 9.92
C PRO A 63 -9.82 24.74 10.59
N LEU A 64 -9.28 23.60 11.01
CA LEU A 64 -9.95 22.66 11.89
C LEU A 64 -9.61 23.02 13.34
N ASP A 65 -10.60 22.92 14.24
CA ASP A 65 -10.37 23.20 15.66
C ASP A 65 -9.26 22.28 16.21
N SER A 66 -8.38 22.86 17.03
CA SER A 66 -7.34 22.15 17.78
C SER A 66 -7.88 20.92 18.52
N LYS A 67 -9.09 21.02 19.09
CA LYS A 67 -9.75 19.92 19.80
C LYS A 67 -10.03 18.71 18.90
N ASP A 68 -10.41 18.95 17.65
CA ASP A 68 -10.70 17.90 16.69
C ASP A 68 -9.43 17.21 16.21
N GLN A 69 -8.36 17.99 16.03
CA GLN A 69 -7.03 17.46 15.71
C GLN A 69 -6.50 16.56 16.83
N ASP A 70 -6.65 16.98 18.09
CA ASP A 70 -6.23 16.19 19.25
C ASP A 70 -7.10 14.95 19.44
N ARG A 71 -8.43 15.07 19.27
CA ARG A 71 -9.34 13.92 19.28
C ARG A 71 -8.93 12.89 18.24
N TYR A 72 -8.66 13.32 17.00
CA TYR A 72 -8.21 12.44 15.93
C TYR A 72 -6.89 11.73 16.28
N ARG A 73 -5.87 12.48 16.75
CA ARG A 73 -4.55 11.92 17.09
C ARG A 73 -4.62 10.87 18.19
N ASN A 74 -5.55 11.05 19.13
CA ASN A 74 -5.71 10.22 20.32
C ASN A 74 -6.78 9.12 20.16
N SER A 75 -7.59 9.15 19.10
CA SER A 75 -8.63 8.15 18.87
C SER A 75 -8.06 6.74 18.67
N PHE A 76 -8.37 5.85 19.62
CA PHE A 76 -8.09 4.43 19.49
C PHE A 76 -8.98 3.76 18.43
N LEU A 77 -10.25 4.18 18.32
CA LEU A 77 -11.20 3.58 17.39
C LEU A 77 -10.81 3.82 15.94
N LYS A 78 -10.40 5.05 15.59
CA LYS A 78 -9.90 5.39 14.25
C LYS A 78 -8.65 4.58 13.89
N LYS A 79 -7.69 4.47 14.81
CA LYS A 79 -6.48 3.63 14.62
C LYS A 79 -6.82 2.16 14.42
N ARG A 80 -7.75 1.63 15.22
CA ARG A 80 -8.20 0.23 15.11
C ARG A 80 -8.95 -0.03 13.80
N MET A 81 -9.79 0.90 13.35
CA MET A 81 -10.48 0.80 12.07
C MET A 81 -9.50 0.79 10.90
N LEU A 82 -8.53 1.70 10.88
CA LEU A 82 -7.46 1.71 9.88
C LEU A 82 -6.62 0.42 9.91
N HIS A 83 -6.38 -0.16 11.09
CA HIS A 83 -5.66 -1.42 11.22
C HIS A 83 -6.42 -2.59 10.61
N ILE A 84 -7.73 -2.67 10.84
CA ILE A 84 -8.59 -3.66 10.18
C ILE A 84 -8.54 -3.46 8.66
N TRP A 85 -8.68 -2.21 8.19
CA TRP A 85 -8.61 -1.89 6.77
C TRP A 85 -7.29 -2.33 6.12
N LYS A 86 -6.15 -2.08 6.77
CA LYS A 86 -4.83 -2.52 6.26
C LYS A 86 -4.75 -4.03 6.00
N LYS A 87 -5.49 -4.84 6.76
CA LYS A 87 -5.55 -6.30 6.55
C LYS A 87 -6.47 -6.67 5.39
N GLN A 88 -7.58 -5.94 5.22
CA GLN A 88 -8.60 -6.24 4.20
C GLN A 88 -8.26 -5.66 2.82
N ARG A 89 -7.57 -4.51 2.75
CA ARG A 89 -7.29 -3.78 1.50
C ARG A 89 -6.67 -4.63 0.38
N PRO A 90 -5.73 -5.58 0.61
CA PRO A 90 -5.15 -6.36 -0.48
C PRO A 90 -6.19 -7.26 -1.15
N LEU A 91 -7.10 -7.84 -0.36
CA LEU A 91 -8.18 -8.68 -0.86
C LEU A 91 -9.19 -7.86 -1.66
N VAL A 92 -9.59 -6.70 -1.14
CA VAL A 92 -10.53 -5.79 -1.83
C VAL A 92 -9.92 -5.29 -3.14
N HIS A 93 -8.65 -4.91 -3.17
CA HIS A 93 -7.97 -4.49 -4.41
C HIS A 93 -7.84 -5.62 -5.43
N ALA A 94 -7.63 -6.86 -4.97
CA ALA A 94 -7.62 -8.03 -5.85
C ALA A 94 -9.02 -8.36 -6.39
N ALA A 95 -10.06 -8.13 -5.60
CA ALA A 95 -11.44 -8.42 -5.93
C ALA A 95 -11.95 -7.68 -7.16
N ALA A 96 -11.48 -6.44 -7.38
CA ALA A 96 -11.86 -5.62 -8.54
C ALA A 96 -11.49 -6.22 -9.92
N LYS A 97 -10.69 -7.30 -9.94
CA LYS A 97 -10.30 -8.03 -11.16
C LYS A 97 -11.09 -9.34 -11.34
N LEU A 98 -11.93 -9.68 -10.38
CA LEU A 98 -12.72 -10.91 -10.36
C LEU A 98 -14.11 -10.68 -10.94
N PRO A 99 -14.85 -11.76 -11.28
CA PRO A 99 -16.26 -11.66 -11.60
C PRO A 99 -17.06 -11.02 -10.46
N GLU A 100 -18.09 -10.25 -10.81
CA GLU A 100 -18.91 -9.45 -9.89
C GLU A 100 -19.42 -10.25 -8.67
N THR A 101 -19.84 -11.51 -8.86
CA THR A 101 -20.33 -12.35 -7.76
C THR A 101 -19.27 -12.61 -6.68
N LEU A 102 -18.02 -12.85 -7.09
CA LEU A 102 -16.90 -13.03 -6.17
C LEU A 102 -16.46 -11.70 -5.56
N GLU A 103 -16.48 -10.62 -6.35
CA GLU A 103 -16.21 -9.27 -5.86
C GLU A 103 -17.15 -8.88 -4.72
N ILE A 104 -18.46 -9.01 -4.92
CA ILE A 104 -19.48 -8.73 -3.90
C ILE A 104 -19.26 -9.59 -2.64
N THR A 105 -18.89 -10.86 -2.81
CA THR A 105 -18.62 -11.75 -1.68
C THR A 105 -17.42 -11.27 -0.86
N ILE A 106 -16.35 -10.81 -1.51
CA ILE A 106 -15.18 -10.25 -0.84
C ILE A 106 -15.52 -8.92 -0.17
N LEU A 107 -16.25 -8.03 -0.85
CA LEU A 107 -16.71 -6.76 -0.28
C LEU A 107 -17.54 -6.97 0.97
N LYS A 108 -18.48 -7.94 0.95
CA LYS A 108 -19.32 -8.30 2.09
C LYS A 108 -18.50 -8.86 3.26
N SER A 109 -17.50 -9.69 2.97
CA SER A 109 -16.59 -10.21 3.98
C SER A 109 -15.78 -9.10 4.65
N ALA A 110 -15.17 -8.20 3.85
CA ALA A 110 -14.43 -7.06 4.36
C ALA A 110 -15.32 -6.09 5.17
N TYR A 111 -16.57 -5.89 4.74
CA TYR A 111 -17.54 -5.07 5.44
C TYR A 111 -17.87 -5.64 6.83
N ARG A 112 -18.10 -6.95 6.95
CA ARG A 112 -18.38 -7.61 8.24
C ARG A 112 -17.26 -7.46 9.27
N GLU A 113 -16.02 -7.32 8.81
CA GLU A 113 -14.88 -7.08 9.69
C GLU A 113 -14.82 -5.63 10.20
N LEU A 114 -15.32 -4.67 9.41
CA LEU A 114 -15.32 -3.25 9.73
C LEU A 114 -16.58 -2.79 10.47
N GLU A 115 -17.72 -3.41 10.18
CA GLU A 115 -19.04 -3.06 10.73
C GLU A 115 -19.05 -2.93 12.25
N PRO A 116 -18.46 -3.86 13.05
CA PRO A 116 -18.53 -3.80 14.51
C PRO A 116 -17.92 -2.53 15.13
N ILE A 117 -16.94 -1.92 14.45
CA ILE A 117 -16.28 -0.72 14.93
C ILE A 117 -16.82 0.56 14.30
N LEU A 118 -17.49 0.45 13.15
CA LEU A 118 -17.89 1.58 12.32
C LEU A 118 -18.75 2.59 13.08
N MET A 119 -19.83 2.12 13.70
CA MET A 119 -20.79 2.96 14.41
C MET A 119 -20.15 3.62 15.64
N SER A 120 -19.30 2.89 16.37
CA SER A 120 -18.58 3.42 17.53
C SER A 120 -17.58 4.51 17.11
N CYS A 121 -16.88 4.29 16.00
CA CYS A 121 -15.93 5.25 15.43
C CYS A 121 -16.63 6.54 14.99
N TYR A 122 -17.80 6.42 14.33
CA TYR A 122 -18.61 7.57 13.91
C TYR A 122 -19.14 8.37 15.10
N LYS A 123 -19.67 7.69 16.12
CA LYS A 123 -20.24 8.34 17.32
C LYS A 123 -19.20 9.08 18.17
N GLU A 124 -17.91 8.84 17.96
CA GLU A 124 -16.84 9.60 18.60
C GLU A 124 -16.79 11.06 18.10
N ASP A 125 -17.18 11.30 16.86
CA ASP A 125 -17.10 12.62 16.22
C ASP A 125 -18.48 13.29 16.12
N PHE A 126 -19.54 12.51 15.95
CA PHE A 126 -20.89 13.03 15.73
C PHE A 126 -21.94 12.39 16.63
N SER A 127 -22.90 13.21 17.06
CA SER A 127 -24.13 12.75 17.73
C SER A 127 -25.34 12.71 16.79
N PHE A 128 -25.12 12.97 15.49
CA PHE A 128 -26.16 13.00 14.47
C PHE A 128 -26.64 11.58 14.09
N PRO A 129 -27.86 11.46 13.55
CA PRO A 129 -28.34 10.19 13.03
C PRO A 129 -27.44 9.68 11.91
N PHE A 130 -27.16 8.37 11.92
CA PHE A 130 -26.31 7.72 10.94
C PHE A 130 -27.06 7.55 9.61
N ILE A 131 -27.01 8.58 8.77
CA ILE A 131 -27.58 8.60 7.41
C ILE A 131 -26.47 8.68 6.35
N PRO A 132 -26.69 8.26 5.09
CA PRO A 132 -25.65 8.19 4.07
C PRO A 132 -24.87 9.50 3.91
N PHE A 133 -25.57 10.63 3.82
CA PHE A 133 -24.94 11.95 3.70
C PHE A 133 -23.98 12.25 4.87
N SER A 134 -24.44 12.03 6.10
CA SER A 134 -23.62 12.26 7.30
C SER A 134 -22.42 11.30 7.38
N PHE A 135 -22.59 10.05 6.94
CA PHE A 135 -21.56 9.03 6.98
C PHE A 135 -20.43 9.31 5.99
N PHE A 136 -20.76 9.59 4.73
CA PHE A 136 -19.75 9.95 3.74
C PHE A 136 -19.11 11.31 4.04
N GLY A 137 -19.88 12.26 4.58
CA GLY A 137 -19.35 13.51 5.11
C GLY A 137 -18.33 13.28 6.22
N TRP A 138 -18.62 12.38 7.15
CA TRP A 138 -17.68 11.98 8.21
C TRP A 138 -16.39 11.38 7.66
N LEU A 139 -16.47 10.45 6.71
CA LEU A 139 -15.26 9.87 6.11
C LEU A 139 -14.37 10.94 5.45
N GLN A 140 -14.97 11.91 4.76
CA GLN A 140 -14.22 13.04 4.20
C GLN A 140 -13.63 13.94 5.28
N TYR A 141 -14.38 14.22 6.35
CA TYR A 141 -13.91 15.00 7.49
C TYR A 141 -12.69 14.35 8.17
N VAL A 142 -12.75 13.03 8.42
CA VAL A 142 -11.67 12.27 9.05
C VAL A 142 -10.43 12.22 8.14
N LYS A 143 -10.62 12.08 6.82
CA LYS A 143 -9.53 12.20 5.84
C LYS A 143 -8.87 13.58 5.89
N LEU A 144 -9.67 14.66 5.86
CA LEU A 144 -9.18 16.02 5.89
C LEU A 144 -8.40 16.30 7.19
N THR A 145 -8.92 15.82 8.33
CA THR A 145 -8.26 15.92 9.63
C THR A 145 -6.91 15.20 9.63
N ALA A 146 -6.82 14.03 8.99
CA ALA A 146 -5.55 13.31 8.79
C ALA A 146 -4.54 14.13 7.96
N GLN A 147 -5.00 14.81 6.92
CA GLN A 147 -4.15 15.65 6.07
C GLN A 147 -3.60 16.87 6.82
N ILE A 148 -4.47 17.56 7.57
CA ILE A 148 -4.10 18.75 8.36
C ILE A 148 -3.17 18.38 9.52
N THR A 149 -3.36 17.22 10.14
CA THR A 149 -2.48 16.71 11.19
C THR A 149 -1.19 16.07 10.68
N GLU A 150 -0.87 16.25 9.39
CA GLU A 150 0.33 15.77 8.69
C GLU A 150 0.46 14.24 8.61
N ARG A 151 -0.62 13.50 8.81
CA ARG A 151 -0.67 12.03 8.72
C ARG A 151 -1.09 11.55 7.34
N GLN A 152 -0.26 11.85 6.34
CA GLN A 152 -0.57 11.57 4.93
C GLN A 152 -0.86 10.09 4.62
N GLN A 153 -0.18 9.17 5.29
CA GLN A 153 -0.45 7.73 5.13
C GLN A 153 -1.84 7.35 5.65
N GLU A 154 -2.27 7.92 6.78
CA GLU A 154 -3.62 7.69 7.31
C GLU A 154 -4.67 8.32 6.38
N ALA A 155 -4.40 9.52 5.84
CA ALA A 155 -5.27 10.16 4.86
C ALA A 155 -5.51 9.29 3.62
N ALA A 156 -4.46 8.65 3.09
CA ALA A 156 -4.59 7.72 1.97
C ALA A 156 -5.48 6.52 2.30
N LEU A 157 -5.34 5.96 3.50
CA LEU A 157 -6.19 4.83 3.95
C LEU A 157 -7.64 5.25 4.17
N TRP A 158 -7.89 6.46 4.67
CA TRP A 158 -9.25 7.01 4.77
C TRP A 158 -9.88 7.26 3.40
N GLN A 159 -9.08 7.67 2.42
CA GLN A 159 -9.54 7.77 1.03
C GLN A 159 -9.91 6.40 0.45
N GLU A 160 -9.06 5.38 0.64
CA GLU A 160 -9.36 3.99 0.22
C GLU A 160 -10.64 3.47 0.90
N LEU A 161 -10.79 3.68 2.21
CA LEU A 161 -12.01 3.31 2.95
C LEU A 161 -13.25 4.03 2.42
N SER A 162 -13.13 5.32 2.07
CA SER A 162 -14.24 6.09 1.48
C SER A 162 -14.72 5.45 0.17
N GLN A 163 -13.78 5.06 -0.68
CA GLN A 163 -14.08 4.38 -1.95
C GLN A 163 -14.71 3.01 -1.71
N PHE A 164 -14.16 2.24 -0.78
CA PHE A 164 -14.71 0.93 -0.40
C PHE A 164 -16.17 1.06 0.08
N PHE A 165 -16.47 1.99 0.99
CA PHE A 165 -17.83 2.17 1.46
C PHE A 165 -18.79 2.69 0.38
N GLN A 166 -18.28 3.44 -0.60
CA GLN A 166 -19.06 3.84 -1.76
C GLN A 166 -19.43 2.63 -2.62
N GLN A 167 -18.51 1.68 -2.83
CA GLN A 167 -18.80 0.40 -3.49
C GLN A 167 -19.82 -0.41 -2.67
N CYS A 168 -19.64 -0.50 -1.35
CA CYS A 168 -20.62 -1.17 -0.48
C CYS A 168 -22.02 -0.56 -0.60
N HIS A 169 -22.13 0.77 -0.68
CA HIS A 169 -23.40 1.46 -0.88
C HIS A 169 -24.02 1.12 -2.25
N GLN A 170 -23.23 1.12 -3.33
CA GLN A 170 -23.70 0.75 -4.67
C GLN A 170 -24.24 -0.69 -4.72
N HIS A 171 -23.63 -1.61 -3.98
CA HIS A 171 -24.08 -3.00 -3.84
C HIS A 171 -25.07 -3.23 -2.70
N GLN A 172 -25.66 -2.16 -2.12
CA GLN A 172 -26.68 -2.24 -1.06
C GLN A 172 -26.22 -2.97 0.22
N LEU A 173 -24.91 -3.05 0.47
CA LEU A 173 -24.32 -3.71 1.64
C LEU A 173 -24.41 -2.86 2.92
N LEU A 174 -24.81 -1.60 2.83
CA LEU A 174 -24.93 -0.67 3.95
C LEU A 174 -26.36 -0.45 4.43
N ASN A 175 -27.35 -1.12 3.82
CA ASN A 175 -28.77 -0.92 4.14
C ASN A 175 -29.08 -1.22 5.62
N ASP A 176 -28.36 -2.16 6.22
CA ASP A 176 -28.51 -2.52 7.63
C ASP A 176 -28.13 -1.37 8.59
N LEU A 177 -27.33 -0.40 8.14
CA LEU A 177 -26.88 0.74 8.94
C LEU A 177 -27.75 1.98 8.80
N PHE A 178 -28.35 2.16 7.62
CA PHE A 178 -29.19 3.32 7.33
C PHE A 178 -30.62 2.94 7.66
N VAL A 179 -31.05 3.29 8.88
CA VAL A 179 -32.46 3.16 9.27
C VAL A 179 -33.30 3.86 8.21
N GLU A 180 -34.19 3.11 7.54
CA GLU A 180 -35.25 3.70 6.74
C GLU A 180 -36.03 4.65 7.65
N VAL A 181 -35.83 5.95 7.46
CA VAL A 181 -36.77 6.95 7.98
C VAL A 181 -38.05 6.70 7.21
N LYS A 182 -38.90 5.81 7.73
CA LYS A 182 -40.28 5.65 7.28
C LYS A 182 -40.97 6.98 7.57
N ASN A 183 -41.17 7.77 6.52
CA ASN A 183 -42.16 8.85 6.53
C ASN A 183 -43.57 8.26 6.60
#